data_AF-A0A857C4X1-F1
#
_entry.id   AF-A0A857C4X1-F1
#
_cell.length_a   1.000
_cell.length_b   1.000
_cell.length_c   1.000
_cell.angle_alpha   90.00
_cell.angle_beta   90.00
_cell.angle_gamma   90.00
#
_symmetry.space_group_name_H-M   'P 1'
#
loop_
_entity.id
_entity.type
_entity.pdbx_description
1 polymer ?
#
loop_
_entity_poly.entity_id
_entity_poly.type
_entity_poly.pdbx_seq_one_letter_code
_entity_poly.pdbx_strand_id
1 'polypeptide(L)' 'MTSWHDIERRRLAAGISRAELSRRAGLSESTITKGLKRKISPRNTVRTVCEQVLDEAERENAARAGAEP' A
#
# COMPACT_ATOMS: atom_id res chain seq x y z
N MET A 1 -2.74 14.19 -6.31
CA MET A 1 -3.36 12.85 -6.53
C MET A 1 -2.35 11.79 -6.14
N THR A 2 -2.71 10.85 -5.27
CA THR A 2 -1.84 9.74 -4.87
C THR A 2 -1.47 8.90 -6.10
N SER A 3 -0.17 8.81 -6.40
CA SER A 3 0.38 7.98 -7.45
C SER A 3 0.74 6.59 -6.94
N TRP A 4 1.03 5.64 -7.84
CA TRP A 4 1.58 4.34 -7.43
C TRP A 4 2.92 4.47 -6.68
N HIS A 5 3.72 5.50 -6.96
CA HIS A 5 4.97 5.74 -6.25
C HIS A 5 4.72 6.21 -4.81
N ASP A 6 3.64 6.98 -4.57
CA ASP A 6 3.24 7.35 -3.21
C ASP A 6 2.78 6.13 -2.42
N ILE A 7 1.97 5.26 -3.04
CA ILE A 7 1.53 3.98 -2.46
C ILE A 7 2.75 3.12 -2.12
N GLU A 8 3.75 3.01 -3.00
CA GLU A 8 4.94 2.20 -2.75
C GLU A 8 5.81 2.76 -1.62
N ARG A 9 5.95 4.10 -1.52
CA ARG A 9 6.65 4.75 -0.40
C ARG A 9 5.96 4.48 0.93
N ARG A 10 4.63 4.65 0.99
CA ARG A 10 3.84 4.35 2.18
C ARG A 10 3.92 2.87 2.55
N ARG A 11 3.84 1.97 1.58
CA ARG A 11 4.01 0.52 1.78
C ARG A 11 5.33 0.19 2.46
N LEU A 12 6.43 0.79 1.99
CA LEU A 12 7.75 0.61 2.58
C LEU A 12 7.82 1.14 4.01
N ALA A 13 7.23 2.32 4.27
CA ALA A 13 7.17 2.90 5.62
C ALA A 13 6.31 2.06 6.59
N ALA A 14 5.24 1.45 6.09
CA ALA A 14 4.38 0.54 6.83
C ALA A 14 5.01 -0.86 7.04
N GLY A 15 6.14 -1.16 6.40
CA GLY A 15 6.86 -2.42 6.57
C GLY A 15 6.18 -3.65 5.96
N ILE A 16 5.14 -3.48 5.13
CA ILE A 16 4.41 -4.61 4.51
C ILE A 16 4.95 -4.92 3.11
N SER A 17 4.87 -6.18 2.67
CA SER A 17 5.29 -6.58 1.32
C SER A 17 4.27 -6.16 0.25
N ARG A 18 4.69 -6.15 -1.02
CA ARG A 18 3.79 -5.85 -2.15
C ARG A 18 2.71 -6.93 -2.32
N ALA A 19 3.08 -8.20 -2.10
CA ALA A 19 2.15 -9.33 -2.09
C ALA A 19 1.10 -9.16 -0.99
N GLU A 20 1.51 -8.74 0.21
CA GLU A 20 0.59 -8.49 1.31
C GLU A 20 -0.39 -7.35 1.02
N LEU A 21 0.12 -6.22 0.50
CA LEU A 21 -0.72 -5.11 0.05
C LEU A 21 -1.75 -5.58 -0.98
N SER A 22 -1.33 -6.36 -1.98
CA SER A 22 -2.22 -6.86 -3.03
C SER A 22 -3.30 -7.80 -2.46
N ARG A 23 -2.92 -8.70 -1.54
CA ARG A 23 -3.84 -9.63 -0.88
C ARG A 23 -4.89 -8.89 -0.07
N ARG A 24 -4.47 -7.96 0.81
CA ARG A 24 -5.40 -7.18 1.66
C ARG A 24 -6.29 -6.26 0.83
N ALA A 25 -5.76 -5.67 -0.24
CA ALA A 25 -6.52 -4.77 -1.11
C ALA A 25 -7.44 -5.52 -2.11
N GLY A 26 -7.39 -6.85 -2.17
CA GLY A 26 -8.16 -7.63 -3.16
C GLY A 26 -7.71 -7.40 -4.60
N LEU A 27 -6.44 -7.06 -4.81
CA LEU A 27 -5.86 -6.74 -6.11
C LEU A 27 -4.87 -7.82 -6.55
N SER A 28 -4.65 -7.93 -7.86
CA SER A 28 -3.50 -8.68 -8.35
C SER A 28 -2.22 -7.87 -8.21
N GLU A 29 -1.12 -8.51 -7.82
CA GLU A 29 0.20 -7.86 -7.73
C GLU A 29 0.64 -7.26 -9.08
N SER A 30 0.24 -7.90 -10.19
CA SER A 30 0.42 -7.41 -11.56
C SER A 30 -0.24 -6.05 -11.80
N THR A 31 -1.35 -5.73 -11.12
CA THR A 31 -2.02 -4.41 -11.23
C THR A 31 -1.11 -3.31 -10.68
N ILE A 32 -0.53 -3.53 -9.51
CA ILE A 32 0.40 -2.60 -8.87
C ILE A 32 1.66 -2.45 -9.72
N THR A 33 2.24 -3.58 -10.15
CA THR A 33 3.47 -3.61 -10.96
C THR A 33 3.29 -2.90 -12.30
N LYS A 34 2.16 -3.13 -12.99
CA LYS A 34 1.84 -2.46 -14.26
C LYS A 34 1.61 -0.96 -14.05
N GLY A 35 0.97 -0.59 -12.95
CA GLY A 35 0.78 0.80 -12.52
C GLY A 35 2.09 1.55 -12.37
N LEU A 36 3.03 0.98 -11.62
CA LEU A 36 4.39 1.50 -11.42
C LEU A 36 5.15 1.62 -12.76
N LYS A 37 5.21 0.52 -13.53
CA LYS A 37 5.97 0.47 -14.80
C LYS A 37 5.44 1.46 -15.84
N ARG A 38 4.12 1.61 -15.95
CA ARG A 38 3.49 2.49 -16.94
C ARG A 38 3.37 3.94 -16.48
N LYS A 39 3.78 4.26 -15.24
CA LYS A 39 3.67 5.60 -14.64
C LYS A 39 2.25 6.20 -14.74
N ILE A 40 1.24 5.34 -14.70
CA ILE A 40 -0.17 5.74 -14.72
C ILE A 40 -0.67 5.98 -13.30
N SER A 41 -1.75 6.73 -13.12
CA SER A 41 -2.40 6.84 -11.81
C SER A 41 -3.30 5.62 -11.54
N PRO A 42 -3.40 5.16 -10.28
CA PRO A 42 -4.44 4.19 -9.91
C PRO A 42 -5.82 4.79 -10.18
N ARG A 43 -6.78 3.93 -10.56
CA ARG A 43 -8.20 4.31 -10.58
C ARG A 43 -8.65 4.66 -9.16
N ASN A 44 -9.67 5.51 -9.02
CA ASN A 44 -10.11 6.00 -7.71
C ASN A 44 -10.40 4.86 -6.72
N THR A 45 -11.19 3.86 -7.11
CA THR A 45 -11.49 2.68 -6.28
C THR A 45 -10.22 1.94 -5.84
N VAL A 46 -9.29 1.71 -6.77
CA VAL A 46 -8.02 1.02 -6.50
C VAL A 46 -7.16 1.81 -5.52
N ARG A 47 -7.11 3.14 -5.68
CA ARG A 47 -6.42 4.03 -4.76
C ARG A 47 -7.03 3.94 -3.36
N THR A 48 -8.35 4.08 -3.24
CA THR A 48 -9.04 4.05 -1.95
C THR A 48 -8.78 2.76 -1.18
N VAL A 49 -8.85 1.60 -1.83
CA VAL A 49 -8.58 0.32 -1.14
C VAL A 49 -7.12 0.17 -0.75
N CYS A 50 -6.17 0.63 -1.57
CA CYS A 50 -4.75 0.63 -1.19
C CYS A 50 -4.49 1.57 0.00
N GLU A 51 -5.09 2.76 0.01
CA GLU A 51 -4.95 3.72 1.11
C GLU A 51 -5.51 3.16 2.43
N GLN A 52 -6.68 2.52 2.40
CA GLN A 52 -7.27 1.87 3.59
C GLN A 52 -6.36 0.79 4.18
N VAL A 53 -5.77 -0.06 3.33
CA VAL A 53 -4.84 -1.11 3.78
C VAL A 53 -3.57 -0.50 4.37
N LEU A 54 -3.06 0.57 3.77
CA LEU A 54 -1.87 1.26 4.28
C LEU A 54 -2.15 1.96 5.62
N ASP A 55 -3.30 2.62 5.77
CA ASP A 55 -3.70 3.24 7.04
C ASP A 55 -3.81 2.19 8.16
N GLU A 56 -4.31 0.99 7.85
CA GLU A 56 -4.33 -0.14 8.78
C GLU A 56 -2.92 -0.64 9.12
N ALA A 57 -2.09 -0.91 8.11
CA ALA A 57 -0.73 -1.39 8.32
C ALA A 57 0.16 -0.38 9.06
N GLU A 58 0.00 0.92 8.82
CA GLU A 58 0.70 1.98 9.53
C GLU A 58 0.30 2.01 11.01
N ARG A 59 -0.99 1.80 11.33
CA ARG A 59 -1.46 1.67 12.73
C ARG A 59 -0.92 0.42 13.41
N GLU A 60 -0.92 -0.73 12.72
CA GLU A 60 -0.33 -1.97 13.23
C GLU A 60 1.16 -1.81 13.52
N ASN A 61 1.90 -1.19 12.60
CA ASN A 61 3.33 -0.94 12.74
C ASN A 61 3.62 0.04 13.89
N ALA A 62 2.85 1.12 14.01
CA ALA A 62 2.97 2.07 15.12
C ALA A 62 2.65 1.43 16.48
N ALA A 63 1.63 0.58 16.54
CA ALA A 63 1.29 -0.17 17.76
C ALA A 63 2.42 -1.13 18.16
N ARG A 64 3.07 -1.78 17.19
CA ARG A 64 4.23 -2.64 17.44
C ARG A 64 5.44 -1.84 17.93
N ALA A 65 5.73 -0.70 17.31
CA ALA A 65 6.85 0.16 17.69
C ALA A 65 6.67 0.80 19.08
N GLY A 66 5.43 1.12 19.49
CA GLY A 66 5.12 1.64 20.82
C GLY A 66 5.01 0.58 21.92
N ALA A 67 5.07 -0.71 21.56
CA ALA A 67 5.00 -1.84 22.49
C ALA A 67 6.37 -2.44 22.83
N GLU A 68 7.47 -1.92 22.25
CA GLU A 68 8.83 -2.30 22.65
C GLU A 68 9.26 -1.45 23.88
N PRO A 69 9.64 -2.09 25.01
CA PRO A 69 10.06 -1.42 26.25
C PRO A 69 11.46 -0.80 26.19
#